data_AF-A0A7C5ID29-F1
#
_entry.id   AF-A0A7C5ID29-F1
#
_cell.length_a   1.000
_cell.length_b   1.000
_cell.length_c   1.000
_cell.angle_alpha   90.00
_cell.angle_beta   90.00
_cell.angle_gamma   90.00
#
_symmetry.space_group_name_H-M   'P 1'
#
loop_
_entity.id
_entity.type
_entity.pdbx_description
1 polymer ?
#
loop_
_entity_poly.entity_id
_entity_poly.type
_entity_poly.pdbx_seq_one_letter_code
_entity_poly.pdbx_strand_id
1 'polypeptide(L)'
;MIGSGIFIVSADMARTLQSSGLLLLAWVIAALMTMMAALSYGELASSMPRAGGQYVFLREAFGPLFGFLYGWTLFLVIQTGTIAAVAVAFAKFLGIFSPWVSSSTVIVPLPWGYCISSQHATAILVIALLTWVNCLGLREGATVQNIFTAAKVGGLLILV
;
A
#
# COMPACT_ATOMS: atom_id res chain seq x y z
N MET A 1 -9.05 7.58 -2.71
CA MET A 1 -7.87 7.59 -1.80
C MET A 1 -6.65 8.04 -2.59
N ILE A 2 -5.77 8.86 -2.01
CA ILE A 2 -4.49 9.23 -2.63
C ILE A 2 -3.38 8.35 -2.03
N GLY A 3 -2.87 7.42 -2.82
CA GLY A 3 -1.79 6.50 -2.43
C GLY A 3 -0.41 6.97 -2.90
N SER A 4 0.65 6.31 -2.43
CA SER A 4 2.01 6.50 -2.96
C SER A 4 2.17 6.04 -4.42
N GLY A 5 1.21 5.25 -4.92
CA GLY A 5 1.19 4.76 -6.30
C GLY A 5 1.21 5.87 -7.36
N ILE A 6 0.71 7.07 -7.05
CA ILE A 6 0.75 8.19 -8.00
C ILE A 6 2.18 8.62 -8.36
N PHE A 7 3.15 8.40 -7.47
CA PHE A 7 4.56 8.71 -7.70
C PHE A 7 5.31 7.51 -8.28
N ILE A 8 5.06 6.31 -7.75
CA ILE A 8 5.81 5.11 -8.12
C ILE A 8 5.30 4.51 -9.42
N VAL A 9 4.00 4.25 -9.51
CA VAL A 9 3.39 3.53 -10.63
C VAL A 9 3.35 4.42 -11.86
N SER A 10 3.04 5.70 -11.72
CA SER A 10 3.07 6.63 -12.87
C SER A 10 4.47 6.74 -13.47
N ALA A 11 5.52 6.80 -12.64
CA ALA A 11 6.90 6.84 -13.13
C ALA A 11 7.29 5.55 -13.85
N ASP A 12 6.85 4.40 -13.35
CA ASP A 12 7.10 3.09 -13.98
C ASP A 12 6.34 2.92 -15.30
N MET A 13 5.06 3.31 -15.33
CA MET A 13 4.24 3.36 -16.54
C MET A 13 4.85 4.28 -17.58
N ALA A 14 5.32 5.47 -17.19
CA ALA A 14 5.94 6.41 -18.12
C ALA A 14 7.19 5.81 -18.80
N ARG A 15 8.00 5.05 -18.05
CA ARG A 15 9.17 4.35 -18.61
C ARG A 15 8.79 3.21 -19.53
N THR A 16 7.73 2.46 -19.21
CA THR A 16 7.33 1.26 -19.94
C THR A 16 6.50 1.57 -21.19
N LEU A 17 5.52 2.47 -21.09
CA LEU A 17 4.64 2.84 -22.22
C LEU A 17 5.31 3.83 -23.17
N GLN A 18 6.23 4.68 -22.67
CA GLN A 18 6.89 5.76 -23.42
C GLN A 18 5.94 6.68 -24.22
N SER A 19 4.66 6.75 -23.83
CA SER A 19 3.63 7.56 -24.48
C SER A 19 2.72 8.20 -23.46
N SER A 20 2.65 9.53 -23.49
CA SER A 20 1.80 10.33 -22.58
C SER A 20 0.31 10.04 -22.79
N GLY A 21 -0.13 9.87 -24.04
CA GLY A 21 -1.52 9.57 -24.37
C GLY A 21 -1.97 8.22 -23.81
N LEU A 22 -1.14 7.17 -23.96
CA LEU A 22 -1.45 5.85 -23.41
C LEU A 22 -1.43 5.85 -21.88
N LEU A 23 -0.53 6.62 -21.26
CA LEU A 23 -0.49 6.76 -19.80
C LEU A 23 -1.77 7.39 -19.27
N LEU A 24 -2.24 8.48 -19.89
CA LEU A 24 -3.49 9.14 -19.51
C LEU A 24 -4.70 8.22 -19.74
N LEU A 25 -4.74 7.52 -20.86
CA LEU A 25 -5.81 6.56 -21.16
C LEU A 25 -5.89 5.44 -20.11
N ALA A 26 -4.74 4.89 -19.71
CA ALA A 26 -4.69 3.86 -18.68
C ALA A 26 -5.22 4.37 -17.32
N TRP A 27 -4.90 5.62 -16.95
CA TRP A 27 -5.45 6.27 -15.76
C TRP A 27 -6.96 6.48 -15.83
N VAL A 28 -7.49 6.89 -16.99
CA VAL A 28 -8.93 7.06 -17.19
C VAL A 28 -9.66 5.73 -17.06
N ILE A 29 -9.14 4.66 -17.67
CA ILE A 29 -9.71 3.32 -17.56
C ILE A 29 -9.70 2.84 -16.10
N ALA A 30 -8.57 3.00 -15.40
CA ALA A 30 -8.46 2.66 -13.98
C ALA A 30 -9.44 3.45 -13.11
N ALA A 31 -9.63 4.75 -13.39
CA ALA A 31 -10.59 5.60 -12.69
C ALA A 31 -12.04 5.11 -12.89
N LEU A 32 -12.42 4.73 -14.11
CA LEU A 32 -13.75 4.19 -14.38
C LEU A 32 -13.99 2.85 -13.66
N MET A 33 -13.03 1.92 -13.75
CA MET A 33 -13.14 0.62 -13.08
C MET A 33 -13.25 0.77 -11.55
N THR A 34 -12.44 1.65 -10.96
CA THR A 34 -12.48 1.90 -9.51
C THR A 34 -13.75 2.62 -9.07
N MET A 35 -14.30 3.51 -9.90
CA MET A 35 -15.59 4.16 -9.64
C MET A 35 -16.73 3.14 -9.61
N MET A 36 -16.80 2.24 -10.60
CA MET A 36 -17.81 1.17 -10.63
C MET A 36 -17.71 0.29 -9.38
N ALA A 37 -16.49 -0.14 -9.01
CA ALA A 37 -16.28 -0.92 -7.80
C ALA A 37 -16.72 -0.16 -6.54
N ALA A 38 -16.40 1.13 -6.44
CA ALA A 38 -16.78 1.95 -5.29
C ALA A 38 -18.30 2.09 -5.14
N LEU A 39 -19.03 2.25 -6.25
CA LEU A 39 -20.50 2.30 -6.25
C LEU A 39 -21.10 0.97 -5.79
N SER A 40 -20.63 -0.16 -6.35
CA SER A 40 -21.09 -1.49 -5.91
C SER A 40 -20.80 -1.75 -4.43
N TYR A 41 -19.61 -1.37 -3.94
CA TYR A 41 -19.29 -1.47 -2.51
C TYR A 41 -20.15 -0.54 -1.65
N GLY A 42 -20.54 0.62 -2.18
CA GLY A 42 -21.45 1.55 -1.51
C GLY A 42 -22.84 0.95 -1.27
N GLU A 43 -23.41 0.28 -2.29
CA GLU A 43 -24.71 -0.41 -2.17
C GLU A 43 -24.64 -1.63 -1.22
N LEU A 44 -23.55 -2.39 -1.28
CA LEU A 44 -23.33 -3.50 -0.34
C LEU A 44 -23.17 -3.00 1.11
N ALA A 45 -22.43 -1.91 1.31
CA ALA A 45 -22.24 -1.32 2.64
C ALA A 45 -23.53 -0.72 3.21
N SER A 46 -24.41 -0.17 2.38
CA SER A 46 -25.71 0.36 2.81
C SER A 46 -26.73 -0.74 3.11
N SER A 47 -26.73 -1.83 2.32
CA SER A 47 -27.62 -2.98 2.53
C SER A 47 -27.21 -3.86 3.72
N MET A 48 -25.91 -3.91 4.04
CA MET A 48 -25.36 -4.72 5.14
C MET A 48 -24.53 -3.85 6.10
N PRO A 49 -25.16 -3.02 6.95
CA PRO A 49 -24.49 -2.09 7.87
C PRO A 49 -23.92 -2.81 9.11
N ARG A 50 -23.20 -3.92 8.91
CA ARG A 50 -22.53 -4.68 9.95
C ARG A 50 -21.03 -4.42 9.89
N ALA A 51 -20.40 -4.37 11.06
CA ALA A 51 -18.94 -4.30 11.13
C ALA A 51 -18.31 -5.56 10.51
N GLY A 52 -17.35 -5.37 9.60
CA GLY A 52 -16.58 -6.47 8.98
C GLY A 52 -16.36 -6.34 7.47
N GLY A 53 -16.99 -5.36 6.80
CA GLY A 53 -16.67 -4.99 5.42
C GLY A 53 -16.77 -6.14 4.41
N GLN A 54 -15.78 -6.27 3.52
CA GLN A 54 -15.77 -7.26 2.44
C GLN A 54 -15.92 -8.70 2.93
N TYR A 55 -15.38 -9.01 4.12
CA TYR A 55 -15.54 -10.33 4.73
C TYR A 55 -17.01 -10.69 4.96
N VAL A 56 -17.82 -9.73 5.45
CA VAL A 56 -19.24 -9.95 5.70
C VAL A 56 -19.99 -10.17 4.38
N PHE A 57 -19.66 -9.40 3.35
CA PHE A 57 -20.31 -9.53 2.04
C PHE A 57 -20.06 -10.91 1.43
N LEU A 58 -18.82 -11.39 1.43
CA LEU A 58 -18.48 -12.71 0.90
C LEU A 58 -19.06 -13.84 1.74
N ARG A 59 -19.07 -13.68 3.07
CA ARG A 59 -19.68 -14.65 3.98
C ARG A 59 -21.17 -14.79 3.74
N GLU A 60 -21.89 -13.68 3.54
CA GLU A 60 -23.33 -13.70 3.32
C GLU A 60 -23.68 -14.24 1.92
N ALA A 61 -22.90 -13.88 0.90
CA ALA A 61 -23.16 -14.30 -0.48
C ALA A 61 -22.78 -15.77 -0.77
N PHE A 62 -21.67 -16.25 -0.21
CA PHE A 62 -21.09 -17.56 -0.56
C PHE A 62 -20.95 -18.52 0.63
N GLY A 63 -21.35 -18.10 1.83
CA GLY A 63 -21.29 -18.90 3.04
C GLY A 63 -19.98 -18.77 3.83
N PRO A 64 -19.88 -19.47 4.97
CA PRO A 64 -18.84 -19.26 5.97
C PRO A 64 -17.43 -19.63 5.49
N LEU A 65 -17.29 -20.65 4.64
CA LEU A 65 -15.99 -21.08 4.12
C LEU A 65 -15.32 -19.99 3.27
N PHE A 66 -16.05 -19.38 2.36
CA PHE A 66 -15.53 -18.32 1.49
C PHE A 66 -15.22 -17.05 2.28
N GLY A 67 -16.06 -16.72 3.27
CA GLY A 67 -15.74 -15.68 4.24
C GLY A 67 -14.40 -15.96 4.95
N PHE A 68 -14.22 -17.16 5.49
CA PHE A 68 -12.98 -17.55 6.17
C PHE A 68 -11.75 -17.47 5.26
N LEU A 69 -11.81 -18.03 4.06
CA LEU A 69 -10.70 -18.00 3.09
C LEU A 69 -10.33 -16.57 2.71
N TYR A 70 -11.33 -15.72 2.50
CA TYR A 70 -11.09 -14.31 2.23
C TYR A 70 -10.46 -13.60 3.43
N GLY A 71 -10.98 -13.80 4.65
CA GLY A 71 -10.39 -13.21 5.86
C GLY A 71 -8.94 -13.65 6.11
N TRP A 72 -8.65 -14.93 5.90
CA TRP A 72 -7.30 -15.49 5.99
C TRP A 72 -6.35 -14.84 4.97
N THR A 73 -6.80 -14.75 3.72
CA THR A 73 -6.01 -14.16 2.63
C THR A 73 -5.80 -12.67 2.85
N LEU A 74 -6.85 -11.96 3.27
CA LEU A 74 -6.80 -10.54 3.56
C LEU A 74 -5.77 -10.24 4.65
N PHE A 75 -5.80 -11.00 5.74
CA PHE A 75 -4.93 -10.78 6.89
C PHE A 75 -3.48 -11.21 6.61
N LEU A 76 -3.25 -12.43 6.13
CA LEU A 76 -1.90 -13.00 6.04
C LEU A 76 -1.16 -12.67 4.76
N VAL A 77 -1.86 -12.32 3.69
CA VAL A 77 -1.24 -12.12 2.36
C VAL A 77 -1.41 -10.68 1.90
N ILE A 78 -2.65 -10.19 1.81
CA ILE A 78 -2.93 -8.90 1.18
C ILE A 78 -2.41 -7.76 2.04
N GLN A 79 -2.80 -7.69 3.32
CA GLN A 79 -2.45 -6.56 4.17
C GLN A 79 -0.97 -6.56 4.57
N THR A 80 -0.45 -7.70 5.00
CA THR A 80 0.98 -7.89 5.31
C THR A 80 1.86 -7.59 4.10
N GLY A 81 1.52 -8.12 2.92
CA GLY A 81 2.24 -7.88 1.68
C GLY A 81 2.22 -6.41 1.26
N THR A 82 1.08 -5.75 1.39
CA THR A 82 0.95 -4.31 1.08
C THR A 82 1.82 -3.46 2.02
N ILE A 83 1.80 -3.74 3.33
CA ILE A 83 2.63 -3.03 4.31
C ILE A 83 4.11 -3.23 4.00
N ALA A 84 4.54 -4.47 3.71
CA ALA A 84 5.92 -4.78 3.35
C ALA A 84 6.36 -4.05 2.07
N ALA A 85 5.55 -4.09 1.02
CA ALA A 85 5.84 -3.43 -0.25
C ALA A 85 6.00 -1.91 -0.08
N VAL A 86 5.12 -1.27 0.69
CA VAL A 86 5.19 0.18 0.96
C VAL A 86 6.42 0.53 1.80
N ALA A 87 6.77 -0.28 2.80
CA ALA A 87 7.97 -0.06 3.62
C ALA A 87 9.27 -0.21 2.82
N VAL A 88 9.35 -1.20 1.93
CA VAL A 88 10.50 -1.38 1.02
C VAL A 88 10.60 -0.23 0.02
N ALA A 89 9.47 0.24 -0.50
CA ALA A 89 9.44 1.42 -1.37
C ALA A 89 9.91 2.68 -0.62
N PHE A 90 9.47 2.87 0.63
CA PHE A 90 9.96 3.96 1.48
C PHE A 90 11.47 3.89 1.68
N ALA A 91 12.01 2.72 2.04
CA ALA A 91 13.45 2.53 2.21
C ALA A 91 14.23 2.79 0.91
N LYS A 92 13.66 2.43 -0.25
CA LYS A 92 14.27 2.73 -1.57
C LYS A 92 14.39 4.23 -1.81
N PHE A 93 13.35 5.01 -1.50
CA PHE A 93 13.41 6.47 -1.63
C PHE A 93 14.33 7.11 -0.60
N LEU A 94 14.36 6.59 0.63
CA LEU A 94 15.30 7.04 1.66
C LEU A 94 16.76 6.83 1.22
N GLY A 95 17.03 5.72 0.52
CA GLY A 95 18.34 5.40 -0.04
C GLY A 95 18.89 6.43 -1.04
N ILE A 96 18.02 7.25 -1.65
CA ILE A 96 18.43 8.37 -2.52
C ILE A 96 19.12 9.46 -1.69
N PHE A 97 18.69 9.67 -0.44
CA PHE A 97 19.27 10.68 0.46
C PHE A 97 20.42 10.14 1.31
N SER A 98 20.38 8.85 1.66
CA SER A 98 21.41 8.20 2.47
C SER A 98 21.96 6.96 1.75
N PRO A 99 23.19 7.01 1.20
CA PRO A 99 23.81 5.88 0.51
C PRO A 99 23.97 4.62 1.37
N TRP A 100 23.88 4.76 2.70
CA TRP A 100 23.92 3.67 3.67
C TRP A 100 22.70 2.74 3.54
N VAL A 101 21.59 3.23 3.00
CA VAL A 101 20.38 2.46 2.73
C VAL A 101 20.36 2.08 1.26
N SER A 102 21.05 0.99 0.94
CA SER A 102 21.17 0.47 -0.41
C SER A 102 20.78 -1.00 -0.49
N SER A 103 20.21 -1.40 -1.63
CA SER A 103 20.00 -2.81 -1.98
C SER A 103 21.31 -3.57 -2.15
N SER A 104 22.40 -2.90 -2.51
CA SER A 104 23.72 -3.50 -2.72
C SER A 104 24.49 -3.81 -1.44
N THR A 105 24.17 -3.13 -0.34
CA THR A 105 24.82 -3.36 0.96
C THR A 105 24.14 -4.53 1.67
N VAL A 106 24.67 -5.73 1.45
CA VAL A 106 24.20 -6.97 2.09
C VAL A 106 24.72 -7.03 3.53
N ILE A 107 23.81 -7.19 4.48
CA ILE A 107 24.12 -7.34 5.91
C ILE A 107 24.19 -8.83 6.26
N VAL A 108 23.18 -9.59 5.86
CA VAL A 108 23.09 -11.03 6.14
C VAL A 108 22.81 -11.78 4.84
N PRO A 109 23.75 -12.59 4.34
CA PRO A 109 23.47 -13.53 3.26
C PRO A 109 22.61 -14.68 3.81
N LEU A 110 21.52 -15.00 3.13
CA LEU A 110 20.66 -16.14 3.44
C LEU A 110 20.90 -17.24 2.40
N PRO A 111 20.65 -18.52 2.76
CA PRO A 111 20.70 -19.60 1.78
C PRO A 111 19.64 -19.40 0.68
N TRP A 112 19.79 -20.10 -0.45
CA TRP A 112 18.88 -20.03 -1.61
C TRP A 112 18.91 -18.69 -2.38
N GLY A 113 19.98 -17.91 -2.25
CA GLY A 113 20.19 -16.67 -3.00
C GLY A 113 19.45 -15.44 -2.42
N TYR A 114 18.82 -15.58 -1.26
CA TYR A 114 18.21 -14.45 -0.57
C TYR A 114 19.26 -13.66 0.24
N CYS A 115 19.06 -12.36 0.38
CA CYS A 115 19.95 -11.49 1.14
C CYS A 115 19.13 -10.45 1.90
N ILE A 116 19.49 -10.21 3.18
CA ILE A 116 18.99 -9.07 3.93
C ILE A 116 19.94 -7.92 3.68
N SER A 117 19.49 -6.95 2.89
CA SER A 117 20.21 -5.70 2.64
C SER A 117 19.87 -4.65 3.71
N SER A 118 20.67 -3.59 3.77
CA SER A 118 20.36 -2.40 4.57
C SER A 118 18.99 -1.80 4.26
N GLN A 119 18.51 -1.92 3.01
CA GLN A 119 17.16 -1.52 2.63
C GLN A 119 16.09 -2.37 3.31
N HIS A 120 16.26 -3.70 3.37
CA HIS A 120 15.34 -4.60 4.07
C HIS A 120 15.32 -4.32 5.57
N ALA A 121 16.49 -4.11 6.19
CA ALA A 121 16.60 -3.76 7.60
C ALA A 121 15.88 -2.45 7.92
N THR A 122 16.03 -1.43 7.06
CA THR A 122 15.33 -0.14 7.21
C THR A 122 13.82 -0.30 7.09
N ALA A 123 13.34 -1.09 6.13
CA ALA A 123 11.91 -1.36 5.98
C ALA A 123 11.32 -2.06 7.23
N ILE A 124 12.02 -3.06 7.77
CA ILE A 124 11.62 -3.76 9.00
C ILE A 124 11.56 -2.78 10.18
N LEU A 125 12.58 -1.92 10.33
CA LEU A 125 12.62 -0.92 11.40
C LEU A 125 11.45 0.06 11.30
N VAL A 126 11.12 0.54 10.11
CA VAL A 126 9.97 1.44 9.89
C VAL A 126 8.66 0.76 10.22
N ILE A 127 8.46 -0.51 9.82
CA ILE A 127 7.27 -1.27 10.19
C ILE A 127 7.17 -1.42 11.71
N ALA A 128 8.26 -1.78 12.38
CA ALA A 128 8.28 -1.94 13.83
C ALA A 128 7.96 -0.63 14.56
N LEU A 129 8.54 0.49 14.11
CA LEU A 129 8.28 1.82 14.66
C LEU A 129 6.83 2.24 14.46
N LEU A 130 6.28 2.10 13.26
CA LEU A 130 4.88 2.45 13.00
C LEU A 130 3.93 1.54 13.77
N THR A 131 4.24 0.25 13.89
CA THR A 131 3.47 -0.69 14.73
C THR A 131 3.49 -0.24 16.18
N TRP A 132 4.66 0.12 16.71
CA TRP A 132 4.80 0.65 18.07
C TRP A 132 3.94 1.90 18.29
N VAL A 133 3.99 2.86 17.37
CA VAL A 133 3.15 4.08 17.45
C VAL A 133 1.65 3.73 17.43
N ASN A 134 1.24 2.78 16.60
CA ASN A 134 -0.16 2.32 16.59
C ASN A 134 -0.56 1.61 17.89
N CYS A 135 0.37 0.94 18.57
CA CYS A 135 0.12 0.34 19.88
C CYS A 135 0.01 1.37 21.02
N LEU A 136 0.62 2.56 20.90
CA LEU A 136 0.53 3.62 21.90
C LEU A 136 -0.83 4.32 21.94
N GLY A 137 -1.55 4.37 20.82
CA GLY A 137 -2.93 4.85 20.81
C GLY A 137 -3.44 5.27 19.44
N LEU A 138 -4.77 5.20 19.29
CA LEU A 138 -5.48 5.53 18.05
C LEU A 138 -5.31 7.01 17.64
N ARG A 139 -5.15 7.92 18.61
CA ARG A 139 -4.92 9.35 18.36
C ARG A 139 -3.56 9.60 17.69
N GLU A 140 -2.52 8.95 18.18
CA GLU A 140 -1.16 9.09 17.63
C GLU A 140 -1.10 8.53 16.21
N GLY A 141 -1.72 7.36 15.98
CA GLY A 141 -1.85 6.78 14.63
C GLY A 141 -2.56 7.71 13.65
N ALA A 142 -3.69 8.31 14.07
CA ALA A 142 -4.43 9.26 13.24
C ALA A 142 -3.59 10.52 12.91
N THR A 143 -2.85 11.06 13.88
CA THR A 143 -1.96 12.21 13.66
C THR A 143 -0.88 11.90 12.62
N VAL A 144 -0.19 10.76 12.76
CA VAL A 144 0.83 10.31 11.81
C VAL A 144 0.23 10.14 10.41
N GLN A 145 -0.95 9.53 10.29
CA GLN A 145 -1.63 9.37 9.02
C GLN A 145 -1.99 10.71 8.37
N ASN A 146 -2.46 11.69 9.15
CA ASN A 146 -2.80 13.01 8.66
C ASN A 146 -1.57 13.76 8.16
N ILE A 147 -0.44 13.70 8.88
CA ILE A 147 0.83 14.29 8.45
C ILE A 147 1.27 13.69 7.11
N PHE A 148 1.28 12.36 6.97
CA PHE A 148 1.65 11.72 5.70
C PHE A 148 0.69 12.05 4.56
N THR A 149 -0.60 12.22 4.86
CA THR A 149 -1.59 12.62 3.85
C THR A 149 -1.34 14.05 3.38
N ALA A 150 -1.11 14.98 4.30
CA ALA A 150 -0.76 16.36 3.98
C ALA A 150 0.54 16.44 3.18
N ALA A 151 1.57 15.68 3.56
CA ALA A 151 2.84 15.62 2.84
C ALA A 151 2.67 15.12 1.39
N LYS A 152 1.83 14.09 1.17
CA LYS A 152 1.52 13.59 -0.19
C LYS A 152 0.83 14.66 -1.04
N VAL A 153 -0.16 15.35 -0.47
CA VAL A 153 -0.88 16.41 -1.18
C VAL A 153 0.05 17.59 -1.50
N GLY A 154 0.85 18.02 -0.52
CA GLY A 154 1.86 19.06 -0.72
C GLY A 154 2.87 18.70 -1.82
N GLY A 155 3.37 17.46 -1.82
CA GLY A 155 4.25 16.97 -2.87
C GLY A 155 3.63 17.00 -4.26
N LEU A 156 2.33 16.70 -4.38
CA LEU A 156 1.60 16.83 -5.66
C LEU A 156 1.46 18.30 -6.08
N LEU A 157 1.14 19.20 -5.16
CA LEU A 157 1.00 20.63 -5.45
C LEU A 157 2.32 21.30 -5.85
N ILE A 158 3.46 20.79 -5.39
CA ILE A 158 4.79 21.28 -5.81
C ILE A 158 5.15 20.77 -7.21
N LEU A 159 4.67 19.58 -7.57
CA LEU A 159 5.01 18.90 -8.81
C LEU A 159 4.19 19.40 -10.01
N VAL A 160 2.95 19.84 -9.77
CA VAL A 160 2.03 20.44 -10.77
C VAL A 160 2.25 21.94 -10.85
#